data_AF-A0A1W2CDV0-F1
#
_entry.id   AF-A0A1W2CDV0-F1
#
_cell.length_a   1.000
_cell.length_b   1.000
_cell.length_c   1.000
_cell.angle_alpha   90.00
_cell.angle_beta   90.00
_cell.angle_gamma   90.00
#
_symmetry.space_group_name_H-M   'P 1'
#
loop_
_entity.id
_entity.type
_entity.pdbx_description
1 polymer ?
#
loop_
_entity_poly.entity_id
_entity_poly.type
_entity_poly.pdbx_seq_one_letter_code
_entity_poly.pdbx_strand_id
1 'polypeptide(L)'
;MRLTRRTMLKGGALVGSAAASPAIASAAVLTAPVVVFDSRIPESSAFAATAFAAPGIDIASGLVSARKSIGKAQIVAGLTRWSDWTVIRGLLEAQGLRLKEEVRQASPISGRTHLFRWTMAAR
;
A
#
# COMPACT_ATOMS: atom_id res chain seq x y z
N MET A 1 13.15 -36.34 -35.38
CA MET A 1 12.97 -35.74 -34.02
C MET A 1 12.83 -34.24 -34.16
N ARG A 2 11.73 -33.66 -33.68
CA ARG A 2 11.46 -32.21 -33.70
C ARG A 2 12.23 -31.56 -32.54
N LEU A 3 13.23 -30.75 -32.85
CA LEU A 3 13.99 -29.98 -31.85
C LEU A 3 13.38 -28.59 -31.67
N THR A 4 12.95 -28.35 -30.43
CA THR A 4 12.15 -27.23 -29.96
C THR A 4 12.99 -25.96 -29.84
N ARG A 5 12.50 -24.89 -30.47
CA ARG A 5 12.98 -23.51 -30.35
C ARG A 5 12.62 -22.96 -28.97
N ARG A 6 13.53 -22.92 -27.99
CA ARG A 6 13.49 -21.92 -26.89
C ARG A 6 14.66 -21.95 -25.90
N THR A 7 15.62 -22.84 -26.04
CA THR A 7 16.93 -22.73 -25.38
C THR A 7 17.83 -21.81 -26.20
N MET A 8 17.73 -20.50 -25.96
CA MET A 8 18.85 -19.60 -26.18
C MET A 8 18.78 -18.49 -25.15
N LEU A 9 19.40 -18.78 -24.00
CA LEU A 9 19.98 -17.78 -23.12
C LEU A 9 20.86 -16.86 -23.95
N LYS A 10 20.41 -15.62 -24.19
CA LYS A 10 21.26 -14.50 -24.57
C LYS A 10 20.64 -13.20 -24.08
N GLY A 11 21.38 -12.49 -23.23
CA GLY A 11 21.37 -11.04 -23.24
C GLY A 11 20.96 -10.39 -21.93
N GLY A 12 21.91 -9.69 -21.31
CA GLY A 12 21.58 -8.49 -20.54
C GLY A 12 21.97 -8.51 -19.06
N ALA A 13 23.25 -8.72 -18.76
CA ALA A 13 23.81 -8.16 -17.53
C ALA A 13 23.87 -6.64 -17.68
N LEU A 14 22.91 -5.92 -17.10
CA LEU A 14 23.03 -4.50 -16.81
C LEU A 14 23.28 -4.37 -15.32
N VAL A 15 24.57 -4.33 -14.97
CA VAL A 15 25.05 -3.78 -13.71
C VAL A 15 24.85 -2.27 -13.79
N GLY A 16 23.74 -1.82 -13.22
CA GLY A 16 23.45 -0.41 -13.00
C GLY A 16 23.23 -0.20 -11.52
N SER A 17 24.31 -0.13 -10.75
CA SER A 17 24.26 0.33 -9.36
C SER A 17 23.89 1.81 -9.38
N ALA A 18 22.59 2.10 -9.43
CA ALA A 18 22.09 3.45 -9.22
C ALA A 18 22.56 3.90 -7.84
N ALA A 19 23.31 4.99 -7.81
CA ALA A 19 23.73 5.67 -6.61
C ALA A 19 22.52 5.80 -5.68
N ALA A 20 22.63 5.28 -4.46
CA ALA A 20 21.70 5.61 -3.39
C ALA A 20 21.88 7.11 -3.11
N SER A 21 21.14 7.95 -3.82
CA SER A 21 20.96 9.33 -3.44
C SER A 21 20.39 9.33 -2.03
N PRO A 22 20.99 10.04 -1.06
CA PRO A 22 20.33 10.33 0.20
C PRO A 22 19.27 11.39 -0.13
N ALA A 23 18.17 10.94 -0.72
CA ALA A 23 17.01 11.77 -0.98
C ALA A 23 16.34 12.03 0.37
N ILE A 24 16.82 13.08 1.03
CA ILE A 24 16.10 13.95 1.95
C ILE A 24 15.18 13.14 2.86
N ALA A 25 15.72 12.71 4.00
CA ALA A 25 14.91 12.47 5.18
C ALA A 25 14.18 13.77 5.48
N SER A 26 13.00 13.93 4.88
CA SER A 26 12.06 14.95 5.25
C SER A 26 11.80 14.70 6.72
N ALA A 27 12.08 15.70 7.54
CA ALA A 27 11.62 15.78 8.91
C ALA A 27 10.08 15.82 8.89
N ALA A 28 9.48 14.68 8.57
CA ALA A 28 8.07 14.42 8.76
C ALA A 28 7.95 13.93 10.20
N VAL A 29 7.18 14.67 10.98
CA VAL A 29 6.74 14.32 12.33
C VAL A 29 6.57 12.80 12.45
N LEU A 30 7.20 12.22 13.47
CA LEU A 30 7.19 10.79 13.84
C LEU A 30 5.80 10.28 14.24
N THR A 31 4.73 10.74 13.61
CA THR A 31 3.39 10.18 13.78
C THR A 31 3.33 8.90 12.98
N ALA A 32 3.35 7.77 13.68
CA ALA A 32 3.10 6.47 13.06
C ALA A 32 1.78 6.55 12.26
N PRO A 33 1.79 6.19 10.96
CA PRO A 33 0.59 6.24 10.16
C PRO A 33 -0.44 5.28 10.72
N VAL A 34 -1.72 5.64 10.71
CA VAL A 34 -2.79 4.67 10.94
C VAL A 34 -2.87 3.75 9.72
N VAL A 35 -2.81 2.44 9.93
CA VAL A 35 -2.76 1.46 8.85
C VAL A 35 -4.12 0.85 8.64
N VAL A 36 -4.64 0.97 7.42
CA VAL A 36 -5.92 0.43 7.01
C VAL A 36 -5.71 -0.81 6.16
N PHE A 37 -6.36 -1.91 6.54
CA PHE A 37 -6.24 -3.20 5.88
C PHE A 37 -7.59 -3.93 5.82
N ASP A 38 -7.64 -5.01 5.04
CA ASP A 38 -8.77 -5.94 4.94
C ASP A 38 -8.28 -7.33 5.35
N SER A 39 -8.72 -7.81 6.51
CA SER A 39 -8.31 -9.13 7.03
C SER A 39 -8.74 -10.31 6.15
N ARG A 40 -9.70 -10.10 5.25
CA ARG A 40 -10.14 -11.12 4.28
C ARG A 40 -9.11 -11.34 3.16
N ILE A 41 -8.10 -10.47 3.06
CA ILE A 41 -7.05 -10.51 2.05
C ILE A 41 -5.71 -10.76 2.75
N PRO A 42 -5.07 -11.92 2.54
CA PRO A 42 -3.82 -12.26 3.22
C PRO A 42 -2.69 -11.25 3.00
N GLU A 43 -2.58 -10.66 1.82
CA GLU A 43 -1.56 -9.65 1.53
C GLU A 43 -1.80 -8.35 2.31
N SER A 44 -3.07 -7.98 2.48
CA SER A 44 -3.45 -6.77 3.21
C SER A 44 -3.18 -6.94 4.71
N SER A 45 -3.50 -8.11 5.28
CA SER A 45 -3.17 -8.43 6.66
C SER A 45 -1.66 -8.55 6.89
N ALA A 46 -0.91 -9.13 5.94
CA ALA A 46 0.55 -9.15 5.97
C ALA A 46 1.14 -7.73 5.95
N PHE A 47 0.59 -6.83 5.12
CA PHE A 47 0.99 -5.42 5.10
C PHE A 47 0.81 -4.76 6.47
N ALA A 48 -0.35 -4.96 7.11
CA ALA A 48 -0.60 -4.43 8.46
C ALA A 48 0.35 -5.03 9.51
N ALA A 49 0.66 -6.32 9.41
CA ALA A 49 1.61 -6.99 10.31
C ALA A 49 3.03 -6.43 10.17
N THR A 50 3.46 -6.05 8.96
CA THR A 50 4.78 -5.44 8.72
C THR A 50 4.90 -4.00 9.21
N ALA A 51 3.80 -3.31 9.44
CA ALA A 51 3.78 -1.93 9.91
C ALA A 51 3.96 -1.81 11.44
N PHE A 52 4.70 -2.75 12.04
CA PHE A 52 4.94 -2.94 13.47
C PHE A 52 4.95 -1.62 14.25
N ALA A 53 3.95 -1.44 15.12
CA ALA A 53 3.64 -0.28 15.98
C ALA A 53 2.57 0.73 15.48
N ALA A 54 2.09 0.63 14.25
CA ALA A 54 0.97 1.44 13.77
C ALA A 54 -0.39 0.93 14.29
N PRO A 55 -1.34 1.83 14.66
CA PRO A 55 -2.73 1.44 14.90
C PRO A 55 -3.32 0.84 13.61
N GLY A 56 -3.70 -0.44 13.67
CA GLY A 56 -4.31 -1.16 12.56
C GLY A 56 -5.84 -1.06 12.56
N ILE A 57 -6.43 -0.78 11.42
CA ILE A 57 -7.87 -0.71 11.21
C ILE A 57 -8.27 -1.72 10.15
N ASP A 58 -9.03 -2.73 10.57
CA ASP A 58 -9.58 -3.74 9.68
C ASP A 58 -10.93 -3.29 9.11
N ILE A 59 -11.00 -3.12 7.80
CA ILE A 59 -12.24 -2.77 7.08
C ILE A 59 -13.24 -3.93 7.10
N ALA A 60 -12.79 -5.17 7.25
CA ALA A 60 -13.68 -6.33 7.33
C ALA A 60 -14.62 -6.25 8.55
N SER A 61 -14.24 -5.48 9.59
CA SER A 61 -15.07 -5.16 10.76
C SER A 61 -16.21 -4.16 10.48
N GLY A 62 -16.20 -3.56 9.28
CA GLY A 62 -17.21 -2.61 8.80
C GLY A 62 -16.68 -1.18 8.65
N LEU A 63 -17.11 -0.51 7.59
CA LEU A 63 -16.66 0.84 7.24
C LEU A 63 -17.00 1.90 8.30
N VAL A 64 -18.13 1.75 9.00
CA VAL A 64 -18.53 2.67 10.07
C VAL A 64 -17.55 2.59 11.25
N SER A 65 -17.16 1.37 11.63
CA SER A 65 -16.16 1.12 12.67
C SER A 65 -14.80 1.68 12.24
N ALA A 66 -14.40 1.42 10.98
CA ALA A 66 -13.17 1.95 10.42
C ALA A 66 -13.13 3.49 10.47
N ARG A 67 -14.21 4.17 10.07
CA ARG A 67 -14.31 5.63 10.13
C ARG A 67 -14.14 6.18 11.55
N LYS A 68 -14.77 5.53 12.54
CA LYS A 68 -14.62 5.94 13.95
C LYS A 68 -13.18 5.77 14.43
N SER A 69 -12.55 4.67 14.06
CA SER A 69 -11.16 4.35 14.46
C SER A 69 -10.11 5.22 13.77
N ILE A 70 -10.35 5.66 12.52
CA ILE A 70 -9.45 6.59 11.81
C ILE A 70 -9.36 7.94 12.55
N GLY A 71 -10.44 8.38 13.19
CA GLY A 71 -10.43 9.57 14.05
C GLY A 71 -9.87 10.82 13.36
N LYS A 72 -8.92 11.49 14.02
CA LYS A 72 -8.17 12.66 13.53
C LYS A 72 -6.74 12.31 13.07
N ALA A 73 -6.55 11.10 12.54
CA ALA A 73 -5.25 10.67 12.04
C ALA A 73 -4.66 11.69 11.06
N GLN A 74 -3.41 12.09 11.28
CA GLN A 74 -2.70 13.02 10.41
C GLN A 74 -2.12 12.31 9.18
N ILE A 75 -1.81 11.03 9.32
CA ILE A 75 -1.27 10.18 8.26
C ILE A 75 -2.00 8.85 8.31
N VAL A 76 -2.51 8.41 7.17
CA VAL A 76 -3.19 7.13 7.00
C VAL A 76 -2.58 6.42 5.79
N ALA A 77 -2.15 5.19 5.99
CA ALA A 77 -1.64 4.33 4.93
C ALA A 77 -2.50 3.09 4.82
N GLY A 78 -2.55 2.46 3.65
CA GLY A 78 -3.32 1.23 3.51
C GLY A 78 -2.95 0.41 2.29
N LEU A 79 -3.37 -0.86 2.34
CA LEU A 79 -3.33 -1.79 1.22
C LEU A 79 -4.71 -2.43 1.10
N THR A 80 -5.51 -2.04 0.13
CA THR A 80 -6.92 -2.47 0.02
C THR A 80 -7.31 -2.76 -1.43
N ARG A 81 -8.51 -3.27 -1.67
CA ARG A 81 -9.09 -3.32 -3.02
C ARG A 81 -9.44 -1.91 -3.49
N TRP A 82 -9.58 -1.76 -4.81
CA TRP A 82 -9.98 -0.49 -5.42
C TRP A 82 -11.32 0.04 -4.88
N SER A 83 -12.32 -0.83 -4.74
CA SER A 83 -13.65 -0.45 -4.22
C SER A 83 -13.55 0.18 -2.84
N ASP A 84 -12.85 -0.48 -1.91
CA ASP A 84 -12.71 0.02 -0.54
C ASP A 84 -11.85 1.28 -0.51
N TRP A 85 -10.79 1.33 -1.32
CA TRP A 85 -9.94 2.51 -1.46
C TRP A 85 -10.74 3.74 -1.89
N THR A 86 -11.56 3.64 -2.95
CA THR A 86 -12.33 4.80 -3.45
C THR A 86 -13.26 5.39 -2.38
N VAL A 87 -13.88 4.53 -1.57
CA VAL A 87 -14.77 4.96 -0.48
C VAL A 87 -13.98 5.63 0.64
N ILE A 88 -12.87 5.02 1.08
CA ILE A 88 -12.03 5.52 2.17
C ILE A 88 -11.36 6.84 1.78
N ARG A 89 -10.91 6.95 0.53
CA ARG A 89 -10.34 8.18 -0.01
C ARG A 89 -11.31 9.35 0.16
N GLY A 90 -12.58 9.19 -0.24
CA GLY A 90 -13.58 10.25 -0.08
C GLY A 90 -13.79 10.67 1.37
N LEU A 91 -13.77 9.71 2.30
CA LEU A 91 -13.87 9.99 3.74
C LEU A 91 -12.66 10.77 4.26
N LEU A 92 -11.45 10.36 3.89
CA LEU A 92 -10.20 10.99 4.31
C LEU A 92 -10.03 12.39 3.69
N GLU A 93 -10.44 12.57 2.43
CA GLU A 93 -10.45 13.89 1.77
C GLU A 93 -11.43 14.85 2.45
N ALA A 94 -12.60 14.37 2.88
CA ALA A 94 -13.56 15.17 3.67
C ALA A 94 -13.01 15.56 5.05
N GLN A 95 -12.05 14.79 5.58
CA GLN A 95 -11.31 15.12 6.81
C GLN A 95 -10.09 16.04 6.57
N GLY A 96 -9.85 16.45 5.32
CA GLY A 96 -8.76 17.36 4.95
C GLY A 96 -7.45 16.67 4.58
N LEU A 97 -7.38 15.34 4.61
CA LEU A 97 -6.21 14.60 4.14
C LEU A 97 -6.14 14.63 2.61
N ARG A 98 -4.93 14.53 2.07
CA ARG A 98 -4.67 14.49 0.62
C ARG A 98 -3.81 13.29 0.28
N LEU A 99 -4.04 12.76 -0.92
CA LEU A 99 -3.24 11.68 -1.48
C LEU A 99 -1.78 12.11 -1.62
N LYS A 100 -0.87 11.30 -1.08
CA LYS A 100 0.58 11.47 -1.21
C LYS A 100 1.18 10.43 -2.14
N GLU A 101 0.72 9.19 -2.03
CA GLU A 101 1.21 8.07 -2.84
C GLU A 101 0.04 7.12 -3.15
N GLU A 102 -0.01 6.61 -4.38
CA GLU A 102 -0.91 5.52 -4.79
C GLU A 102 -0.13 4.62 -5.76
N VAL A 103 -0.08 3.32 -5.46
CA VAL A 103 0.60 2.31 -6.25
C VAL A 103 -0.30 1.10 -6.39
N ARG A 104 -0.53 0.65 -7.63
CA ARG A 104 -1.16 -0.65 -7.88
C ARG A 104 -0.15 -1.75 -7.57
N GLN A 105 -0.51 -2.62 -6.64
CA GLN A 105 0.33 -3.74 -6.24
C GLN A 105 -0.22 -5.04 -6.82
N ALA A 106 0.65 -5.83 -7.46
CA ALA A 106 0.33 -7.18 -7.83
C ALA A 106 0.15 -8.03 -6.56
N SER A 107 -0.92 -8.79 -6.47
CA SER A 107 -1.07 -9.80 -5.42
C SER A 107 -0.16 -10.99 -5.77
N PRO A 108 0.87 -11.29 -4.95
CA PRO A 108 1.77 -12.40 -5.22
C PRO A 108 1.06 -13.76 -5.13
N ILE A 109 -0.01 -13.86 -4.33
CA ILE A 109 -0.72 -15.12 -4.10
C ILE A 109 -1.76 -15.38 -5.20
N SER A 110 -2.53 -14.37 -5.60
CA SER A 110 -3.55 -14.53 -6.65
C SER A 110 -3.05 -14.27 -8.06
N GLY A 111 -1.88 -13.62 -8.22
CA GLY A 111 -1.36 -13.15 -9.50
C GLY A 111 -2.16 -11.99 -10.12
N ARG A 112 -3.19 -11.46 -9.45
CA ARG A 112 -4.06 -10.39 -9.97
C ARG A 112 -3.67 -9.02 -9.42
N THR A 113 -3.66 -7.99 -10.26
CA THR A 113 -3.37 -6.58 -9.88
C THR A 113 -4.61 -5.86 -9.37
N HIS A 114 -5.14 -6.34 -8.24
CA HIS A 114 -6.40 -5.84 -7.66
C HIS A 114 -6.21 -5.08 -6.34
N LEU A 115 -4.97 -4.97 -5.86
CA LEU A 115 -4.63 -4.28 -4.63
C LEU A 115 -4.00 -2.92 -4.91
N PHE A 116 -4.33 -1.97 -4.06
CA PHE A 116 -3.87 -0.59 -4.13
C PHE A 116 -3.20 -0.27 -2.81
N ARG A 117 -1.90 0.03 -2.87
CA ARG A 117 -1.14 0.61 -1.77
C ARG A 117 -1.26 2.11 -1.86
N TRP A 118 -1.60 2.77 -0.77
CA TRP A 118 -1.83 4.20 -0.77
C TRP A 118 -1.44 4.84 0.55
N THR A 119 -1.11 6.12 0.50
CA THR A 119 -0.82 6.95 1.66
C THR A 119 -1.51 8.29 1.50
N MET A 120 -2.25 8.70 2.53
CA MET A 120 -2.85 10.03 2.65
C MET A 120 -2.33 10.74 3.89
N ALA A 121 -2.12 12.04 3.80
CA ALA A 121 -1.71 12.85 4.94
C ALA A 121 -2.39 14.22 4.92
N ALA A 122 -2.56 14.82 6.09
CA ALA A 122 -2.95 16.22 6.24
C ALA A 122 -1.96 17.13 5.49
N ARG A 123 -2.45 18.29 5.05
CA ARG A 123 -1.61 19.29 4.38
C ARG A 123 -0.67 19.98 5.34
#